data_AF-A0A0C1QUN2-F1
#
_entry.id   AF-A0A0C1QUN2-F1
#
_cell.length_a   1.000
_cell.length_b   1.000
_cell.length_c   1.000
_cell.angle_alpha   90.00
_cell.angle_beta   90.00
_cell.angle_gamma   90.00
#
_symmetry.space_group_name_H-M   'P 1'
#
loop_
_entity.id
_entity.type
_entity.pdbx_description
1 polymer ?
#
loop_
_entity_poly.entity_id
_entity_poly.type
_entity_poly.pdbx_seq_one_letter_code
_entity_poly.pdbx_strand_id
1 'polypeptide(L)'
;MSQDFTYGEYIKRERKKRNWSLKLLAAKLDVSLTYLADVENNRRYAFPEEKLLLLAEIFGITSNIKEYNLYLDLAAETRNTVPLDVEKFMLKNRELILFIRKLANKQFISEEYVSEILKNIKF
;
A
#
# COMPACT_ATOMS: atom_id res chain seq x y z
N MET A 1 -7.25 5.68 -13.80
CA MET A 1 -6.98 7.06 -13.35
C MET A 1 -5.74 6.97 -12.47
N SER A 2 -4.57 7.25 -13.04
CA SER A 2 -3.34 7.39 -12.27
C SER A 2 -3.54 8.59 -11.36
N GLN A 3 -3.61 8.32 -10.06
CA GLN A 3 -3.61 9.39 -9.09
C GLN A 3 -2.13 9.55 -8.70
N ASP A 4 -1.47 10.52 -9.34
CA ASP A 4 -0.04 10.84 -9.19
C ASP A 4 0.22 11.44 -7.80
N PHE A 5 0.08 10.66 -6.74
CA PHE A 5 0.58 11.04 -5.44
C PHE A 5 1.34 9.89 -4.82
N THR A 6 2.45 10.26 -4.24
CA THR A 6 3.25 9.40 -3.36
C THR A 6 2.49 9.04 -2.08
N TYR A 7 2.96 8.00 -1.40
CA TYR A 7 2.47 7.63 -0.06
C TYR A 7 2.47 8.81 0.93
N GLY A 8 3.55 9.62 0.95
CA GLY A 8 3.64 10.79 1.83
C GLY A 8 2.58 11.85 1.53
N GLU A 9 2.34 12.13 0.25
CA GLU A 9 1.31 13.07 -0.19
C GLU A 9 -0.09 12.59 0.12
N TYR A 10 -0.36 11.28 -0.02
CA TYR A 10 -1.62 10.67 0.39
C TYR A 10 -1.91 10.94 1.87
N ILE A 11 -0.96 10.61 2.76
CA ILE A 11 -1.11 10.83 4.21
C ILE A 11 -1.35 12.30 4.51
N LYS A 12 -0.53 13.18 3.92
CA LYS A 12 -0.64 14.63 4.11
C LYS A 12 -2.01 15.15 3.68
N ARG A 13 -2.54 14.65 2.57
CA ARG A 13 -3.88 14.98 2.07
C ARG A 13 -4.95 14.48 3.03
N GLU A 14 -4.91 13.23 3.43
CA GLU A 14 -5.89 12.64 4.36
C GLU A 14 -5.89 13.33 5.73
N ARG A 15 -4.72 13.69 6.24
CA ARG A 15 -4.57 14.49 7.46
C ARG A 15 -5.22 15.88 7.30
N LYS A 16 -4.92 16.58 6.20
CA LYS A 16 -5.44 17.93 5.94
C LYS A 16 -6.95 17.93 5.70
N LYS A 17 -7.50 16.94 5.00
CA LYS A 17 -8.96 16.76 4.81
C LYS A 17 -9.71 16.70 6.15
N ARG A 18 -9.07 16.18 7.20
CA ARG A 18 -9.63 16.07 8.55
C ARG A 18 -9.31 17.26 9.46
N ASN A 19 -8.69 18.31 8.93
CA ASN A 19 -8.20 19.47 9.69
C ASN A 19 -7.27 19.09 10.86
N TRP A 20 -6.51 18.00 10.73
CA TRP A 20 -5.60 17.55 11.77
C TRP A 20 -4.22 18.22 11.64
N SER A 21 -3.70 18.69 12.77
CA SER A 21 -2.31 19.14 12.84
C SER A 21 -1.36 17.94 12.70
N LEU A 22 -0.12 18.20 12.27
CA LEU A 22 0.92 17.17 12.24
C LEU A 22 1.14 16.55 13.63
N LYS A 23 1.11 17.39 14.69
CA LYS A 23 1.20 16.96 16.09
C LYS A 23 0.09 15.99 16.48
N LEU A 24 -1.15 16.27 16.08
CA LEU A 24 -2.30 15.43 16.40
C LEU A 24 -2.18 14.06 15.74
N LEU A 25 -1.83 13.99 14.45
CA LEU A 25 -1.69 12.70 13.77
C LEU A 25 -0.50 11.90 14.32
N ALA A 26 0.63 12.56 14.60
CA ALA A 26 1.79 11.92 15.21
C ALA A 26 1.44 11.28 16.56
N ALA A 27 0.66 11.97 17.39
CA ALA A 27 0.17 11.42 18.66
C ALA A 27 -0.80 10.25 18.46
N LYS A 28 -1.74 10.33 17.50
CA LYS A 28 -2.69 9.24 17.21
C LYS A 28 -1.98 7.97 16.73
N LEU A 29 -0.94 8.14 15.93
CA LEU A 29 -0.14 7.04 15.37
C LEU A 29 0.96 6.57 16.33
N ASP A 30 1.20 7.30 17.42
CA ASP A 30 2.29 7.05 18.36
C ASP A 30 3.65 6.96 17.65
N VAL A 31 4.00 8.06 16.95
CA VAL A 31 5.28 8.29 16.28
C VAL A 31 5.79 9.70 16.55
N SER A 32 7.07 9.95 16.33
CA SER A 32 7.60 11.31 16.46
C SER A 32 7.06 12.24 15.36
N LEU A 33 6.90 13.53 15.68
CA LEU A 33 6.48 14.54 14.69
C LEU A 33 7.45 14.59 13.50
N THR A 34 8.76 14.49 13.77
CA THR A 34 9.80 14.50 12.73
C THR A 34 9.64 13.30 11.81
N TYR A 35 9.38 12.10 12.35
CA TYR A 35 9.20 10.91 11.52
C TYR A 35 7.96 11.04 10.61
N LEU A 36 6.83 11.50 11.16
CA LEU A 36 5.65 11.75 10.34
C LEU A 36 5.90 12.85 9.28
N ALA A 37 6.61 13.93 9.63
CA ALA A 37 6.98 14.97 8.67
C ALA A 37 7.86 14.43 7.54
N ASP A 38 8.84 13.59 7.86
CA ASP A 38 9.72 13.00 6.86
C ASP A 38 8.95 12.08 5.92
N VAL A 39 8.01 11.28 6.44
CA VAL A 39 7.11 10.44 5.63
C VAL A 39 6.22 11.31 4.73
N GLU A 40 5.54 12.33 5.27
CA GLU A 40 4.65 13.21 4.49
C GLU A 40 5.37 14.03 3.40
N ASN A 41 6.69 14.15 3.48
CA ASN A 41 7.51 14.86 2.50
C ASN A 41 8.41 13.90 1.71
N ASN A 42 8.10 12.60 1.68
CA ASN A 42 8.80 11.58 0.89
C ASN A 42 10.30 11.45 1.18
N ARG A 43 10.72 11.78 2.41
CA ARG A 43 12.11 11.62 2.88
C ARG A 43 12.33 10.28 3.58
N ARG A 44 11.26 9.52 3.84
CA ARG A 44 11.25 8.20 4.46
C ARG A 44 10.30 7.29 3.70
N TYR A 45 10.60 5.99 3.74
CA TYR A 45 9.66 4.94 3.33
C TYR A 45 8.38 4.95 4.15
N ALA A 46 7.38 4.23 3.66
CA ALA A 46 6.13 4.01 4.38
C ALA A 46 6.34 3.47 5.79
N PHE A 47 5.35 3.67 6.66
CA PHE A 47 5.36 3.18 8.03
C PHE A 47 5.44 1.65 8.12
N PRO A 48 6.13 1.08 9.12
CA PRO A 48 6.15 -0.37 9.33
C PRO A 48 4.73 -0.92 9.50
N GLU A 49 4.56 -2.22 9.25
CA GLU A 49 3.24 -2.89 9.17
C GLU A 49 2.25 -2.46 10.26
N GLU A 50 2.65 -2.53 11.53
CA GLU A 50 1.78 -2.18 12.65
C GLU A 50 1.21 -0.76 12.52
N LYS A 51 2.09 0.21 12.25
CA LYS A 51 1.72 1.62 12.10
C LYS A 51 1.00 1.89 10.76
N LEU A 52 1.32 1.13 9.71
CA LEU A 52 0.62 1.18 8.42
C LEU A 52 -0.86 0.80 8.59
N LEU A 53 -1.13 -0.31 9.26
CA LEU A 53 -2.49 -0.80 9.51
C LEU A 53 -3.24 0.15 10.45
N LEU A 54 -2.62 0.58 11.55
CA LEU A 54 -3.21 1.55 12.47
C LEU A 54 -3.58 2.86 11.76
N LEU A 55 -2.72 3.36 10.85
CA LEU A 55 -3.02 4.59 10.12
C LEU A 55 -4.23 4.44 9.19
N ALA A 56 -4.39 3.28 8.55
CA ALA A 56 -5.58 2.99 7.75
C ALA A 56 -6.85 2.99 8.61
N GLU A 57 -6.80 2.44 9.82
CA GLU A 57 -7.90 2.49 10.79
C GLU A 57 -8.20 3.92 11.26
N ILE A 58 -7.17 4.69 11.61
CA ILE A 58 -7.29 6.12 12.00
C ILE A 58 -7.96 6.93 10.89
N PHE A 59 -7.61 6.66 9.62
CA PHE A 59 -8.26 7.30 8.48
C PHE A 59 -9.64 6.70 8.16
N GLY A 60 -10.00 5.55 8.70
CA GLY A 60 -11.28 4.89 8.43
C GLY A 60 -11.43 4.41 6.99
N ILE A 61 -10.31 4.12 6.31
CA ILE A 61 -10.30 3.69 4.91
C ILE A 61 -10.41 2.17 4.75
N THR A 62 -10.30 1.41 5.84
CA THR A 62 -10.38 -0.07 5.83
C THR A 62 -11.72 -0.60 5.33
N SER A 63 -12.79 0.18 5.41
CA SER A 63 -14.12 -0.19 4.89
C SER A 63 -14.28 0.07 3.39
N ASN A 64 -13.42 0.89 2.79
CA ASN A 64 -13.44 1.17 1.35
C ASN A 64 -12.28 0.44 0.67
N ILE A 65 -12.57 -0.74 0.11
CA ILE A 65 -11.56 -1.62 -0.49
C ILE A 65 -10.70 -0.92 -1.56
N LYS A 66 -11.28 -0.01 -2.34
CA LYS A 66 -10.55 0.71 -3.39
C LYS A 66 -9.53 1.68 -2.79
N GLU A 67 -9.91 2.41 -1.75
CA GLU A 67 -9.02 3.34 -1.05
C GLU A 67 -7.97 2.61 -0.23
N TYR A 68 -8.35 1.50 0.41
CA TYR A 68 -7.44 0.66 1.18
C TYR A 68 -6.36 0.02 0.30
N ASN A 69 -6.75 -0.55 -0.85
CA ASN A 69 -5.80 -1.13 -1.79
C ASN A 69 -4.84 -0.07 -2.32
N LEU A 70 -5.36 1.09 -2.76
CA LEU A 70 -4.52 2.20 -3.19
C LEU A 70 -3.53 2.64 -2.10
N TYR A 71 -3.96 2.69 -0.85
CA TYR A 71 -3.09 3.02 0.27
C TYR A 71 -1.95 2.02 0.46
N LEU A 72 -2.23 0.72 0.33
CA LEU A 72 -1.23 -0.35 0.43
C LEU A 72 -0.29 -0.39 -0.78
N ASP A 73 -0.82 -0.14 -1.98
CA ASP A 73 -0.03 -0.03 -3.23
C ASP A 73 1.02 1.07 -3.09
N LEU A 74 0.59 2.27 -2.68
CA LEU A 74 1.50 3.40 -2.46
C LEU A 74 2.55 3.13 -1.39
N ALA A 75 2.18 2.42 -0.33
CA ALA A 75 3.12 2.04 0.71
C ALA A 75 4.20 1.09 0.18
N ALA A 76 3.79 0.11 -0.64
CA ALA A 76 4.67 -0.87 -1.25
C ALA A 76 5.61 -0.27 -2.29
N GLU A 77 5.12 0.69 -3.08
CA GLU A 77 5.94 1.45 -4.04
C GLU A 77 7.12 2.12 -3.35
N THR A 78 6.94 2.67 -2.14
CA THR A 78 8.08 3.29 -1.43
C THR A 78 9.22 2.31 -1.19
N ARG A 79 8.93 1.02 -1.02
CA ARG A 79 9.92 -0.02 -0.68
C ARG A 79 10.31 -0.90 -1.88
N ASN A 80 9.76 -0.65 -3.06
CA ASN A 80 9.84 -1.56 -4.21
C ASN A 80 9.42 -3.00 -3.84
N THR A 81 8.34 -3.15 -3.07
CA THR A 81 7.77 -4.45 -2.68
C THR A 81 6.37 -4.62 -3.24
N VAL A 82 5.74 -5.76 -2.94
CA VAL A 82 4.30 -5.96 -3.15
C VAL A 82 3.49 -5.36 -2.00
N PRO A 83 2.18 -5.05 -2.21
CA PRO A 83 1.26 -4.63 -1.16
C PRO A 83 1.19 -5.64 0.00
N LEU A 84 0.98 -5.14 1.22
CA LEU A 84 1.02 -5.96 2.44
C LEU A 84 -0.04 -7.07 2.45
N ASP A 85 -1.24 -6.79 1.96
CA ASP A 85 -2.33 -7.76 1.83
C ASP A 85 -1.97 -8.87 0.83
N VAL A 86 -1.36 -8.50 -0.30
CA VAL A 86 -0.86 -9.44 -1.31
C VAL A 86 0.28 -10.29 -0.73
N GLU A 87 1.23 -9.68 -0.01
CA GLU A 87 2.30 -10.40 0.69
C GLU A 87 1.72 -11.42 1.67
N LYS A 88 0.81 -11.00 2.56
CA LYS A 88 0.17 -11.89 3.54
C LYS A 88 -0.61 -13.02 2.88
N PHE A 89 -1.27 -12.75 1.76
CA PHE A 89 -1.98 -13.79 1.00
C PHE A 89 -1.00 -14.79 0.37
N MET A 90 0.06 -14.30 -0.28
CA MET A 90 1.09 -15.15 -0.90
C MET A 90 1.80 -16.02 0.13
N LEU A 91 2.20 -15.46 1.28
CA LEU A 91 2.91 -16.20 2.33
C LEU A 91 2.07 -17.35 2.92
N LYS A 92 0.75 -17.24 2.89
CA LYS A 92 -0.17 -18.30 3.32
C LYS A 92 -0.36 -19.40 2.28
N ASN A 93 0.06 -19.20 1.04
CA ASN A 93 -0.21 -20.12 -0.06
C ASN A 93 1.06 -20.50 -0.83
N ARG A 94 1.70 -21.60 -0.39
CA ARG A 94 2.95 -22.09 -0.98
C ARG A 94 2.81 -22.44 -2.47
N GLU A 95 1.65 -22.94 -2.90
CA GLU A 95 1.41 -23.28 -4.30
C GLU A 95 1.38 -22.03 -5.18
N LEU A 96 0.77 -20.95 -4.70
CA LEU A 96 0.76 -19.66 -5.39
C LEU A 96 2.18 -19.12 -5.58
N ILE A 97 3.04 -19.22 -4.55
CA ILE A 97 4.46 -18.83 -4.68
C ILE A 97 5.16 -19.65 -5.77
N LEU A 98 4.94 -20.96 -5.80
CA LEU A 98 5.52 -21.84 -6.83
C LEU A 98 4.99 -21.50 -8.23
N PHE A 99 3.70 -21.19 -8.33
CA PHE A 99 3.06 -20.75 -9.57
C PHE A 99 3.71 -19.46 -10.08
N ILE A 100 3.77 -18.41 -9.25
CA ILE A 100 4.41 -17.12 -9.61
C ILE A 100 5.88 -17.31 -9.99
N ARG A 101 6.64 -18.17 -9.29
CA ARG A 101 8.03 -18.49 -9.68
C ARG A 101 8.13 -19.18 -11.04
N LYS A 102 7.24 -20.13 -11.33
CA LYS A 102 7.19 -20.78 -12.65
C LYS A 102 6.82 -19.77 -13.74
N LEU A 103 5.91 -18.85 -13.45
CA LEU A 103 5.53 -17.76 -14.34
C LEU A 103 6.73 -16.84 -14.62
N ALA A 104 7.42 -16.35 -13.59
CA ALA A 104 8.57 -15.45 -13.74
C ALA A 104 9.76 -16.11 -14.47
N ASN A 105 9.99 -17.41 -14.26
CA ASN A 105 11.06 -18.15 -14.94
C ASN A 105 10.75 -18.43 -16.41
N LYS A 106 9.47 -18.45 -16.81
CA LYS A 106 9.10 -18.41 -18.22
C LYS A 106 9.25 -16.96 -18.67
N GLN A 107 10.31 -16.67 -19.43
CA GLN A 107 10.66 -15.33 -19.95
C GLN A 107 9.55 -14.61 -20.76
N PHE A 108 8.38 -15.23 -20.94
CA PHE A 108 7.29 -14.73 -21.78
C PHE A 108 5.95 -14.96 -21.08
N ILE A 109 5.73 -14.23 -20.00
CA ILE A 109 4.36 -13.85 -19.68
C ILE A 109 4.27 -12.36 -19.94
N SER A 110 3.78 -12.02 -21.14
CA SER A 110 3.53 -10.61 -21.45
C SER A 110 2.42 -10.09 -20.53
N GLU A 111 2.45 -8.78 -20.27
CA GLU A 111 1.39 -8.11 -19.52
C GLU A 111 0.01 -8.33 -20.19
N GLU A 112 -0.03 -8.52 -21.51
CA GLU A 112 -1.27 -8.86 -22.22
C GLU A 112 -1.82 -10.23 -21.81
N TYR A 113 -0.97 -11.26 -21.67
CA TYR A 113 -1.41 -12.60 -21.25
C TYR A 113 -1.92 -12.60 -19.81
N VAL A 114 -1.26 -11.88 -18.90
CA VAL A 114 -1.77 -11.70 -17.53
C VAL A 114 -3.12 -11.00 -17.55
N SER A 115 -3.24 -9.94 -18.36
CA SER A 115 -4.49 -9.19 -18.51
C SER A 115 -5.62 -10.05 -19.07
N GLU A 116 -5.33 -10.97 -19.99
CA GLU A 116 -6.31 -11.91 -20.53
C GLU A 116 -6.78 -12.91 -19.48
N ILE A 117 -5.87 -13.47 -18.67
CA ILE A 117 -6.24 -14.33 -17.53
C ILE A 117 -7.16 -13.56 -16.58
N LEU A 118 -6.78 -12.34 -16.19
CA LEU A 118 -7.56 -11.52 -15.27
C LEU A 118 -8.97 -11.21 -15.79
N LYS A 119 -9.14 -11.00 -17.11
CA LYS A 119 -10.46 -10.79 -17.72
C LYS A 119 -11.35 -12.04 -17.71
N ASN A 120 -10.73 -13.23 -17.76
CA ASN A 120 -11.44 -14.51 -17.83
C ASN A 120 -11.74 -15.13 -16.46
N ILE A 121 -11.14 -14.61 -15.37
CA ILE A 121 -11.50 -15.00 -14.01
C ILE A 121 -12.79 -14.28 -13.64
N LYS A 122 -13.89 -15.04 -13.56
CA LYS A 122 -15.14 -14.57 -12.97
C LYS A 122 -15.03 -14.66 -11.44
N PHE A 123 -15.12 -13.51 -10.77
CA PHE A 123 -15.35 -13.41 -9.33
C PHE A 123 -16.84 -13.20 -9.06
#